data_AF-A0A2N5K1A1-F1
#
_entry.id   AF-A0A2N5K1A1-F1
#
_cell.length_a   1.000
_cell.length_b   1.000
_cell.length_c   1.000
_cell.angle_alpha   90.00
_cell.angle_beta   90.00
_cell.angle_gamma   90.00
#
_symmetry.space_group_name_H-M   'P 1'
#
loop_
_entity.id
_entity.type
_entity.pdbx_description
1 polymer ?
#
loop_
_entity_poly.entity_id
_entity_poly.type
_entity_poly.pdbx_seq_one_letter_code
_entity_poly.pdbx_strand_id
1 'polypeptide(L)'
;MDHTQLWHDITNAIHDAVQRGLDHLTEERLIARSDAFLVLVPGISGAQLLTTAAFLRHYHMPLHAELCRGAQPYFSPATVAGQLHDLTRAVLVTGAAEGLSIEAAVGIALVLHTRGLAQFCALPVTAV
;
A
#
# COMPACT_ATOMS: atom_id res chain seq x y z
N MET A 1 20.14 6.03 0.25
CA MET A 1 19.18 6.13 1.36
C MET A 1 19.50 5.02 2.34
N ASP A 2 19.67 5.33 3.61
CA ASP A 2 19.91 4.32 4.64
C ASP A 2 18.64 3.47 4.80
N HIS A 3 18.75 2.15 4.65
CA HIS A 3 17.61 1.22 4.80
C HIS A 3 16.98 1.36 6.19
N THR A 4 17.77 1.73 7.20
CA THR A 4 17.31 1.96 8.57
C THR A 4 16.44 3.21 8.68
N GLN A 5 16.66 4.23 7.86
CA GLN A 5 15.86 5.46 7.86
C GLN A 5 14.49 5.23 7.22
N LEU A 6 14.46 4.58 6.05
CA LEU A 6 13.20 4.24 5.38
C LEU A 6 12.30 3.35 6.26
N TRP A 7 12.90 2.40 6.98
CA TRP A 7 12.16 1.53 7.90
C TRP A 7 11.53 2.32 9.05
N HIS A 8 12.25 3.28 9.64
CA HIS A 8 11.69 4.16 10.67
C HIS A 8 10.59 5.05 10.12
N ASP A 9 10.75 5.62 8.93
CA ASP A 9 9.76 6.50 8.32
C ASP A 9 8.44 5.74 8.04
N ILE A 10 8.52 4.52 7.51
CA ILE A 10 7.36 3.63 7.34
C ILE A 10 6.71 3.32 8.68
N THR A 11 7.50 2.94 9.69
CA THR A 11 6.99 2.59 11.03
C THR A 11 6.26 3.76 11.68
N ASN A 12 6.81 4.97 11.57
CA ASN A 12 6.21 6.19 12.09
C ASN A 12 4.89 6.52 11.38
N ALA A 13 4.86 6.41 10.05
CA ALA A 13 3.65 6.66 9.26
C ALA A 13 2.52 5.66 9.60
N ILE A 14 2.86 4.38 9.79
CA ILE A 14 1.91 3.35 10.23
C ILE A 14 1.42 3.64 11.64
N HIS A 15 2.32 4.02 12.56
CA HIS A 15 1.93 4.35 13.92
C HIS A 15 0.95 5.53 13.98
N ASP A 16 1.24 6.60 13.24
CA ASP A 16 0.33 7.76 13.12
C ASP A 16 -1.03 7.35 12.50
N ALA A 17 -1.02 6.51 11.45
CA ALA A 17 -2.24 6.00 10.84
C ALA A 17 -3.11 5.19 11.81
N VAL A 18 -2.51 4.29 12.59
CA VAL A 18 -3.23 3.48 13.59
C VAL A 18 -3.68 4.34 14.77
N GLN A 19 -2.87 5.28 15.25
CA GLN A 19 -3.28 6.21 16.31
C GLN A 19 -4.49 7.07 15.90
N ARG A 20 -4.58 7.43 14.62
CA ARG A 20 -5.74 8.14 14.04
C ARG A 20 -6.94 7.22 13.77
N GLY A 21 -6.84 5.92 14.09
CA GLY A 21 -7.89 4.93 13.88
C GLY A 21 -8.18 4.67 12.40
N LEU A 22 -7.20 4.85 11.51
CA LEU A 22 -7.42 4.63 10.07
C LEU A 22 -7.67 3.16 9.76
N ASP A 23 -7.14 2.23 10.55
CA ASP A 23 -7.37 0.79 10.47
C ASP A 23 -8.81 0.36 10.81
N HIS A 24 -9.61 1.27 11.38
CA HIS A 24 -11.04 1.05 11.65
C HIS A 24 -11.96 1.68 10.59
N LEU A 25 -11.40 2.35 9.58
CA LEU A 25 -12.19 2.95 8.53
C LEU A 25 -12.67 1.90 7.53
N THR A 26 -13.85 2.16 6.96
CA THR A 26 -14.38 1.42 5.82
C THR A 26 -13.45 1.54 4.61
N GLU A 27 -13.41 0.52 3.77
CA GLU A 27 -12.63 0.51 2.53
C GLU A 27 -12.86 1.77 1.66
N GLU A 28 -14.10 2.20 1.48
CA GLU A 28 -14.43 3.40 0.69
C GLU A 28 -13.72 4.66 1.20
N ARG A 29 -13.71 4.86 2.52
CA ARG A 29 -13.02 5.98 3.18
C ARG A 29 -11.50 5.87 3.06
N LEU A 30 -10.97 4.66 3.11
CA LEU A 30 -9.54 4.40 2.89
C LEU A 30 -9.12 4.69 1.45
N ILE A 31 -9.96 4.33 0.47
CA ILE A 31 -9.75 4.65 -0.95
C ILE A 31 -9.76 6.16 -1.16
N ALA A 32 -10.80 6.86 -0.67
CA ALA A 32 -10.90 8.30 -0.85
C ALA A 32 -9.69 9.06 -0.24
N ARG A 33 -9.20 8.58 0.90
CA ARG A 33 -8.03 9.15 1.56
C ARG A 33 -6.73 8.83 0.82
N SER A 34 -6.57 7.60 0.36
CA SER A 34 -5.42 7.18 -0.47
C SER A 34 -5.36 7.96 -1.77
N ASP A 35 -6.50 8.14 -2.44
CA ASP A 35 -6.64 8.93 -3.65
C ASP A 35 -6.18 10.38 -3.41
N ALA A 36 -6.56 10.98 -2.29
CA ALA A 36 -6.11 12.33 -1.93
C ALA A 36 -4.58 12.44 -1.78
N PHE A 37 -3.89 11.39 -1.31
CA PHE A 37 -2.43 11.36 -1.25
C PHE A 37 -1.79 11.11 -2.62
N LEU A 38 -2.43 10.33 -3.48
CA LEU A 38 -1.96 10.06 -4.85
C LEU A 38 -2.00 11.31 -5.75
N VAL A 39 -2.95 12.23 -5.50
CA VAL A 39 -3.00 13.54 -6.19
C VAL A 39 -1.78 14.42 -5.89
N LEU A 40 -1.08 14.16 -4.79
CA LEU A 40 0.08 14.95 -4.35
C LEU A 40 1.41 14.42 -4.92
N VAL A 41 1.40 13.37 -5.74
CA VAL A 41 2.61 12.77 -6.32
C VAL A 41 3.21 13.69 -7.41
N PRO A 42 4.41 14.26 -7.19
CA PRO A 42 5.03 15.17 -8.15
C PRO A 42 5.53 14.40 -9.37
N GLY A 43 4.98 14.68 -10.55
CA GLY A 43 5.36 14.02 -11.81
C GLY A 43 4.17 13.45 -12.59
N ILE A 44 3.03 13.24 -11.92
CA ILE A 44 1.76 12.92 -12.58
C ILE A 44 1.09 14.24 -13.02
N SER A 45 1.80 14.99 -13.86
CA SER A 45 1.33 16.24 -14.46
C SER A 45 0.63 15.91 -15.78
N GLY A 46 -0.59 15.37 -15.69
CA GLY A 46 -1.42 15.04 -16.83
C GLY A 46 -2.86 14.73 -16.40
N ALA A 47 -3.81 14.80 -17.33
CA ALA A 47 -5.26 14.67 -17.06
C ALA A 47 -5.72 13.34 -16.44
N GLN A 48 -4.81 12.43 -16.08
CA GLN A 48 -5.10 11.19 -15.36
C GLN A 48 -4.68 11.32 -13.91
N LEU A 49 -5.67 11.54 -13.04
CA LEU A 49 -5.53 11.37 -11.60
C LEU A 49 -5.22 9.89 -11.33
N LEU A 50 -4.06 9.61 -10.74
CA LEU A 50 -3.77 8.27 -10.23
C LEU A 50 -4.71 8.00 -9.05
N THR A 51 -5.63 7.06 -9.22
CA THR A 51 -6.51 6.58 -8.15
C THR A 51 -5.97 5.28 -7.60
N THR A 52 -6.33 4.94 -6.37
CA THR A 52 -6.03 3.67 -5.71
C THR A 52 -6.49 2.50 -6.58
N ALA A 53 -7.67 2.62 -7.19
CA ALA A 53 -8.19 1.61 -8.11
C ALA A 53 -7.33 1.49 -9.38
N ALA A 54 -6.88 2.60 -9.96
CA ALA A 54 -5.99 2.59 -11.11
C ALA A 54 -4.61 2.01 -10.76
N PHE A 55 -4.04 2.40 -9.62
CA PHE A 55 -2.78 1.87 -9.09
C PHE A 55 -2.86 0.35 -8.91
N LEU A 56 -3.85 -0.13 -8.16
CA LEU A 56 -4.01 -1.57 -7.89
C LEU A 56 -4.24 -2.39 -9.16
N ARG A 57 -4.89 -1.82 -10.19
CA ARG A 57 -5.03 -2.48 -11.50
C ARG A 57 -3.73 -2.49 -12.27
N HIS A 58 -3.07 -1.33 -12.41
CA HIS A 58 -1.84 -1.19 -13.17
C HIS A 58 -0.71 -2.04 -12.58
N TYR A 59 -0.61 -2.07 -11.25
CA TYR A 59 0.41 -2.78 -10.51
C TYR A 59 -0.06 -4.13 -9.95
N HIS A 60 -1.19 -4.67 -10.41
CA HIS A 60 -1.72 -5.94 -9.92
C HIS A 60 -0.69 -7.07 -10.03
N MET A 61 -0.08 -7.21 -11.22
CA MET A 61 0.94 -8.23 -11.52
C MET A 61 2.17 -8.15 -10.59
N PRO A 62 2.88 -7.01 -10.49
CA PRO A 62 4.03 -6.90 -9.61
C PRO A 62 3.67 -6.97 -8.12
N LEU A 63 2.54 -6.37 -7.69
CA LEU A 63 2.08 -6.51 -6.29
C LEU A 63 1.77 -7.96 -5.95
N HIS A 64 1.11 -8.70 -6.85
CA HIS A 64 0.83 -10.12 -6.65
C HIS A 64 2.12 -10.93 -6.59
N ALA A 65 3.14 -10.60 -7.40
CA ALA A 65 4.44 -11.24 -7.33
C ALA A 65 5.15 -10.99 -5.99
N GLU A 66 5.13 -9.75 -5.49
CA GLU A 66 5.74 -9.37 -4.20
C GLU A 66 4.98 -9.93 -2.98
N LEU A 67 3.66 -10.02 -3.06
CA LEU A 67 2.80 -10.35 -1.93
C LEU A 67 2.36 -11.83 -1.88
N CYS A 68 2.27 -12.51 -3.03
CA CYS A 68 1.60 -13.81 -3.14
C CYS A 68 2.50 -14.96 -3.63
N ARG A 69 3.62 -14.69 -4.34
CA ARG A 69 4.58 -15.75 -4.68
C ARG A 69 5.61 -15.95 -3.56
N GLY A 70 5.42 -17.00 -2.77
CA GLY A 70 6.43 -17.42 -1.79
C GLY A 70 6.52 -16.54 -0.55
N ALA A 71 5.47 -15.79 -0.21
CA ALA A 71 5.42 -14.98 0.99
C ALA A 71 5.56 -15.84 2.25
N GLN A 72 6.80 -16.02 2.72
CA GLN A 72 7.06 -15.71 4.10
C GLN A 72 6.87 -14.19 4.19
N PRO A 73 5.71 -13.67 4.65
CA PRO A 73 5.71 -12.31 5.19
C PRO A 73 6.93 -12.24 6.11
N TYR A 74 7.72 -11.17 5.99
CA TYR A 74 8.84 -10.98 6.91
C TYR A 74 8.26 -11.21 8.29
N PHE A 75 8.83 -12.15 9.07
CA PHE A 75 8.21 -12.71 10.27
C PHE A 75 7.89 -11.58 11.26
N SER A 76 6.75 -10.94 11.05
CA SER A 76 6.31 -9.74 11.71
C SER A 76 5.15 -10.20 12.57
N PRO A 77 5.13 -9.82 13.85
CA PRO A 77 4.16 -10.33 14.81
C PRO A 77 2.76 -10.19 14.24
N ALA A 78 1.86 -11.15 14.54
CA ALA A 78 0.46 -11.24 14.10
C ALA A 78 -0.39 -10.05 14.62
N THR A 79 0.05 -8.85 14.29
CA THR A 79 -0.41 -7.54 14.75
C THR A 79 -0.65 -6.72 13.50
N VAL A 80 -1.68 -5.88 13.54
CA VAL A 80 -2.08 -5.02 12.42
C VAL A 80 -0.90 -4.19 11.91
N ALA A 81 -0.09 -3.61 12.81
CA ALA A 81 1.08 -2.82 12.44
C ALA A 81 2.13 -3.62 11.66
N GLY A 82 2.39 -4.87 12.05
CA GLY A 82 3.33 -5.74 11.35
C GLY A 82 2.89 -6.06 9.93
N GLN A 83 1.60 -6.36 9.75
CA GLN A 83 1.01 -6.61 8.44
C GLN A 83 1.00 -5.36 7.56
N LEU A 84 0.66 -4.20 8.13
CA LEU A 84 0.70 -2.93 7.41
C LEU A 84 2.11 -2.56 6.98
N HIS A 85 3.13 -2.92 7.75
CA HIS A 85 4.52 -2.66 7.38
C HIS A 85 4.91 -3.42 6.11
N ASP A 86 4.62 -4.72 6.06
CA ASP A 86 4.93 -5.55 4.88
C ASP A 86 4.16 -5.08 3.64
N LEU A 87 2.87 -4.78 3.80
CA LEU A 87 2.03 -4.25 2.72
C LEU A 87 2.55 -2.88 2.23
N THR A 88 2.89 -1.97 3.13
CA THR A 88 3.41 -0.64 2.79
C THR A 88 4.73 -0.75 2.02
N ARG A 89 5.64 -1.64 2.47
CA ARG A 89 6.90 -1.91 1.78
C ARG A 89 6.67 -2.43 0.36
N ALA A 90 5.77 -3.40 0.19
CA ALA A 90 5.47 -3.97 -1.14
C ALA A 90 4.90 -2.90 -2.09
N VAL A 91 4.02 -2.04 -1.60
CA VAL A 91 3.45 -0.93 -2.36
C VAL A 91 4.53 0.10 -2.74
N LEU A 92 5.41 0.48 -1.81
CA LEU A 92 6.52 1.41 -2.08
C LEU A 92 7.49 0.86 -3.12
N VAL A 93 7.90 -0.41 -3.01
CA VAL A 93 8.80 -1.04 -4.00
C VAL A 93 8.15 -1.06 -5.38
N THR A 94 6.86 -1.38 -5.45
CA THR A 94 6.14 -1.47 -6.72
C THR A 94 5.90 -0.10 -7.36
N GLY A 95 5.56 0.92 -6.55
CA GLY A 95 5.32 2.29 -6.98
C GLY A 95 6.57 3.19 -6.97
N ALA A 96 7.76 2.66 -6.72
CA ALA A 96 8.98 3.46 -6.51
C ALA A 96 9.31 4.36 -7.71
N ALA A 97 9.06 3.86 -8.93
CA ALA A 97 9.34 4.60 -10.17
C ALA A 97 8.43 5.84 -10.33
N GLU A 98 7.27 5.86 -9.68
CA GLU A 98 6.31 6.98 -9.76
C GLU A 98 6.49 8.00 -8.63
N GLY A 99 7.46 7.82 -7.73
CA GLY A 99 7.68 8.76 -6.63
C GLY A 99 6.56 8.72 -5.58
N LEU A 100 5.97 7.54 -5.37
CA LEU A 100 4.90 7.33 -4.40
C LEU A 100 5.34 7.75 -2.99
N SER A 101 4.53 8.56 -2.31
CA SER A 101 4.79 8.94 -0.92
C SER A 101 4.53 7.78 0.04
N ILE A 102 5.16 7.82 1.22
CA ILE A 102 4.96 6.81 2.27
C ILE A 102 3.51 6.82 2.73
N GLU A 103 2.87 7.99 2.84
CA GLU A 103 1.49 8.14 3.26
C GLU A 103 0.51 7.53 2.24
N ALA A 104 0.76 7.72 0.94
CA ALA A 104 -0.02 7.08 -0.11
C ALA A 104 0.13 5.55 -0.04
N ALA A 105 1.35 5.07 0.17
CA ALA A 105 1.62 3.64 0.31
C ALA A 105 0.94 3.03 1.54
N VAL A 106 0.94 3.72 2.69
CA VAL A 106 0.22 3.30 3.91
C VAL A 106 -1.28 3.27 3.66
N GLY A 107 -1.83 4.25 2.95
CA GLY A 107 -3.25 4.27 2.57
C GLY A 107 -3.64 3.05 1.72
N ILE A 108 -2.86 2.76 0.67
CA ILE A 108 -3.09 1.60 -0.20
C ILE A 108 -2.90 0.30 0.58
N ALA A 109 -1.90 0.23 1.48
CA ALA A 109 -1.70 -0.92 2.36
C ALA A 109 -2.90 -1.16 3.29
N LEU A 110 -3.51 -0.10 3.85
CA LEU A 110 -4.74 -0.21 4.62
C LEU A 110 -5.91 -0.72 3.77
N VAL A 111 -6.05 -0.28 2.51
CA VAL A 111 -7.08 -0.82 1.58
C VAL A 111 -6.86 -2.32 1.34
N LEU A 112 -5.63 -2.75 1.08
CA LEU A 112 -5.28 -4.16 0.89
C LEU A 112 -5.51 -5.00 2.16
N HIS A 113 -5.17 -4.45 3.32
CA HIS A 113 -5.41 -5.07 4.62
C HIS A 113 -6.92 -5.27 4.87
N THR A 114 -7.74 -4.24 4.62
CA THR A 114 -9.19 -4.28 4.82
C THR A 114 -9.91 -5.24 3.85
N ARG A 115 -9.46 -5.30 2.58
CA ARG A 115 -9.94 -6.31 1.62
C ARG A 115 -9.52 -7.74 1.98
N GLY A 116 -8.46 -7.88 2.76
CA GLY A 116 -7.86 -9.14 3.12
C GLY A 116 -6.89 -9.64 2.04
N LEU A 117 -5.63 -9.84 2.45
CA LEU A 117 -4.56 -10.31 1.57
C LEU A 117 -4.90 -11.64 0.88
N ALA A 118 -5.60 -12.54 1.57
CA ALA A 118 -6.04 -13.81 1.01
C ALA A 118 -7.00 -13.63 -0.17
N GLN A 119 -7.90 -12.63 -0.11
CA GLN A 119 -8.81 -12.33 -1.21
C GLN A 119 -8.05 -11.72 -2.39
N PHE A 120 -7.12 -10.79 -2.12
CA PHE A 120 -6.26 -10.22 -3.16
C PHE A 120 -5.42 -11.29 -3.87
N CYS A 121 -4.79 -12.20 -3.12
CA CYS A 121 -3.98 -13.27 -3.71
C CYS A 121 -4.81 -14.35 -4.43
N ALA A 122 -6.08 -14.53 -4.07
CA ALA A 122 -7.00 -15.45 -4.74
C ALA A 122 -7.53 -14.91 -6.07
N LEU A 123 -7.43 -13.60 -6.32
CA LEU A 123 -7.79 -13.04 -7.62
C LEU A 123 -6.78 -13.52 -8.67
N PRO A 124 -7.24 -14.11 -9.78
CA PRO A 124 -6.34 -14.60 -10.80
C PRO A 124 -5.56 -13.44 -11.40
N VAL A 125 -4.27 -13.68 -11.60
CA VAL A 125 -3.28 -12.79 -12.20
C VAL A 125 -3.68 -12.37 -13.64
N THR A 126 -4.69 -13.02 -14.22
CA THR A 126 -5.29 -12.72 -15.51
C THR A 126 -6.56 -11.87 -15.35
N ALA A 127 -6.42 -10.55 -15.21
CA ALA A 127 -7.54 -9.63 -15.41
C ALA A 127 -7.07 -8.22 -15.82
N VAL A 128 -6.28 -8.13 -16.89
CA VAL A 128 -6.41 -7.13 -17.96
C VAL A 128 -6.04 -7.80 -19.28
#